data_AF-A0A2E7L1Y5-F1
#
_entry.id   AF-A0A2E7L1Y5-F1
#
_cell.length_a   1.000
_cell.length_b   1.000
_cell.length_c   1.000
_cell.angle_alpha   90.00
_cell.angle_beta   90.00
_cell.angle_gamma   90.00
#
_symmetry.space_group_name_H-M   'P 1'
#
loop_
_entity.id
_entity.type
_entity.pdbx_description
1 polymer ?
#
loop_
_entity_poly.entity_id
_entity_poly.type
_entity_poly.pdbx_seq_one_letter_code
_entity_poly.pdbx_strand_id
1 'polypeptide(L)'
;MPLREFTVISLWALWLGGLTFYALIVVPIGGELLGETQQGFITQPVTQWLNGIGIVALLALAWSAAVRPGRGQWLNLTLLAALQAGLLIVHRQLGPLLDAQTIEVLDPDRFYQIHRVYLILTTLQWFLGWQHLWLVIKARAG
;
A
#
# COMPACT_ATOMS: atom_id res chain seq x y z
N MET A 1 24.74 4.32 -9.12
CA MET A 1 23.55 3.56 -9.56
C MET A 1 23.05 4.16 -10.86
N PRO A 2 22.62 3.36 -11.86
CA PRO A 2 21.97 3.92 -13.03
C PRO A 2 20.63 4.58 -12.64
N LEU A 3 20.19 5.59 -13.40
CA LEU A 3 19.04 6.42 -13.06
C LEU A 3 17.76 5.61 -12.82
N ARG A 4 17.53 4.55 -13.62
CA ARG A 4 16.39 3.64 -13.48
C ARG A 4 16.33 3.01 -12.08
N GLU A 5 17.44 2.48 -11.58
CA GLU A 5 17.53 1.83 -10.27
C GLU A 5 17.19 2.80 -9.17
N PHE A 6 17.76 4.00 -9.26
CA PHE A 6 17.46 5.06 -8.33
C PHE A 6 15.96 5.39 -8.33
N THR A 7 15.35 5.54 -9.50
CA THR A 7 13.90 5.78 -9.63
C THR A 7 13.06 4.65 -9.05
N VAL A 8 13.38 3.39 -9.37
CA VAL A 8 12.64 2.21 -8.92
C VAL A 8 12.72 2.06 -7.41
N ILE A 9 13.91 2.18 -6.83
CA ILE A 9 14.11 2.09 -5.37
C ILE A 9 13.44 3.28 -4.67
N SER A 10 13.51 4.48 -5.23
CA SER A 10 12.87 5.67 -4.65
C SER A 10 11.34 5.54 -4.63
N LEU A 11 10.72 5.06 -5.72
CA LEU A 11 9.28 4.84 -5.78
C LEU A 11 8.83 3.69 -4.85
N TRP A 12 9.62 2.62 -4.78
CA TRP A 12 9.37 1.55 -3.83
C TRP A 12 9.48 2.04 -2.37
N ALA A 13 10.48 2.87 -2.05
CA ALA A 13 10.68 3.43 -0.71
C ALA A 13 9.57 4.42 -0.35
N LEU A 14 9.14 5.25 -1.29
CA LEU A 14 7.99 6.13 -1.10
C LEU A 14 6.71 5.33 -0.82
N TRP A 15 6.50 4.22 -1.53
CA TRP A 15 5.33 3.37 -1.38
C TRP A 15 5.35 2.54 -0.10
N LEU A 16 6.28 1.58 0.01
CA LEU A 16 6.34 0.63 1.14
C LEU A 16 6.92 1.28 2.39
N GLY A 17 7.91 2.15 2.24
CA GLY A 17 8.45 2.93 3.36
C GLY A 17 7.42 3.92 3.90
N GLY A 18 6.71 4.64 3.00
CA GLY A 18 5.60 5.52 3.38
C GLY A 18 4.47 4.78 4.09
N LEU A 19 4.04 3.64 3.55
CA LEU A 19 3.05 2.76 4.19
C LEU A 19 3.52 2.32 5.58
N THR A 20 4.75 1.84 5.70
CA THR A 20 5.31 1.32 6.96
C THR A 20 5.38 2.42 8.02
N PHE A 21 5.91 3.59 7.65
CA PHE A 21 6.00 4.73 8.55
C PHE A 21 4.62 5.22 8.99
N TYR A 22 3.69 5.35 8.04
CA TYR A 22 2.35 5.80 8.36
C TYR A 22 1.61 4.84 9.29
N ALA A 23 1.62 3.55 8.96
CA ALA A 23 0.89 2.53 9.73
C ALA A 23 1.46 2.30 11.13
N LEU A 24 2.79 2.32 11.28
CA LEU A 24 3.44 1.99 12.56
C LEU A 24 3.69 3.20 13.46
N ILE A 25 3.78 4.41 12.89
CA ILE A 25 4.15 5.61 13.65
C ILE A 25 3.00 6.62 13.64
N VAL A 26 2.53 7.02 12.46
CA VAL A 26 1.55 8.12 12.35
C VAL A 26 0.17 7.70 12.86
N VAL A 27 -0.32 6.52 12.48
CA VAL A 27 -1.65 6.04 12.91
C VAL A 27 -1.74 5.89 14.44
N PRO A 28 -0.79 5.22 15.14
CA PRO A 28 -0.87 5.11 16.60
C PRO A 28 -0.81 6.48 17.30
N ILE A 29 0.14 7.35 16.90
CA ILE A 29 0.26 8.70 17.48
C ILE A 29 -1.04 9.50 17.27
N GLY A 30 -1.59 9.45 16.06
CA GLY A 30 -2.84 10.13 15.76
C GLY A 30 -4.04 9.57 16.53
N GLY A 31 -4.12 8.25 16.71
CA GLY A 31 -5.14 7.59 17.51
C GLY A 31 -5.08 8.00 18.99
N GLU A 32 -3.88 8.08 19.55
CA GLU A 32 -3.66 8.54 20.93
C GLU A 32 -4.02 10.02 21.13
N LEU A 33 -3.69 10.88 20.17
CA LEU A 33 -3.89 12.33 20.30
C LEU A 33 -5.30 12.81 19.91
N LEU A 34 -5.92 12.16 18.92
CA LEU A 34 -7.17 12.63 18.29
C LEU A 34 -8.34 11.68 18.51
N GLY A 35 -8.08 10.43 18.89
CA GLY A 35 -9.05 9.34 18.88
C GLY A 35 -9.02 8.53 17.58
N GLU A 36 -9.33 7.24 17.67
CA GLU A 36 -9.29 6.27 16.56
C GLU A 36 -10.16 6.70 15.37
N THR A 37 -11.36 7.23 15.64
CA THR A 37 -12.29 7.65 14.58
C THR A 37 -11.72 8.82 13.79
N GLN A 38 -11.29 9.89 14.47
CA GLN A 38 -10.71 11.09 13.86
C GLN A 38 -9.47 10.73 13.04
N GLN A 39 -8.60 9.89 13.60
CA GLN A 39 -7.42 9.39 12.89
C GLN A 39 -7.80 8.55 11.66
N GLY A 40 -8.88 7.77 11.72
CA GLY A 40 -9.44 7.05 10.57
C GLY A 40 -9.85 7.98 9.43
N PHE A 41 -10.50 9.10 9.74
CA PHE A 41 -10.88 10.12 8.75
C PHE A 41 -9.67 10.85 8.14
N ILE A 42 -8.56 10.99 8.88
CA ILE A 42 -7.28 11.47 8.33
C ILE A 42 -6.62 10.39 7.45
N THR A 43 -6.74 9.12 7.85
CA THR A 43 -6.15 7.98 7.14
C THR A 43 -6.84 7.71 5.80
N GLN A 44 -8.13 8.02 5.67
CA GLN A 44 -8.91 7.81 4.45
C GLN A 44 -8.32 8.52 3.21
N PRO A 45 -8.06 9.85 3.20
CA PRO A 45 -7.42 10.49 2.05
C PRO A 45 -5.95 10.08 1.89
N VAL A 46 -5.22 9.78 2.98
CA VAL A 46 -3.83 9.30 2.89
C VAL A 46 -3.76 7.95 2.18
N THR A 47 -4.69 7.04 2.47
CA THR A 47 -4.74 5.74 1.78
C THR A 47 -5.09 5.88 0.30
N GLN A 48 -5.87 6.87 -0.11
CA GLN A 48 -6.08 7.17 -1.52
C GLN A 48 -4.75 7.56 -2.21
N TRP A 49 -3.95 8.44 -1.60
CA TRP A 49 -2.62 8.80 -2.11
C TRP A 49 -1.67 7.61 -2.13
N LEU A 50 -1.63 6.80 -1.07
CA LEU A 50 -0.79 5.59 -1.01
C LEU A 50 -1.15 4.58 -2.09
N ASN A 51 -2.44 4.40 -2.40
CA ASN A 51 -2.87 3.54 -3.51
C ASN A 51 -2.41 4.09 -4.87
N GLY A 52 -2.50 5.40 -5.08
CA GLY A 52 -1.99 6.05 -6.29
C GLY A 52 -0.47 5.88 -6.45
N ILE A 53 0.29 6.12 -5.38
CA ILE A 53 1.74 5.89 -5.32
C ILE A 53 2.05 4.41 -5.60
N GLY A 54 1.26 3.48 -5.05
CA GLY A 54 1.44 2.05 -5.27
C GLY A 54 1.28 1.63 -6.73
N ILE A 55 0.31 2.20 -7.45
CA ILE A 55 0.16 1.97 -8.90
C ILE A 55 1.43 2.43 -9.65
N VAL A 56 1.90 3.65 -9.36
CA VAL A 56 3.11 4.20 -10.01
C VAL A 56 4.34 3.35 -9.70
N ALA A 57 4.50 2.93 -8.45
CA ALA A 57 5.58 2.04 -8.04
C ALA A 57 5.52 0.69 -8.74
N LEU A 58 4.34 0.08 -8.88
CA LEU A 58 4.17 -1.19 -9.61
C LEU A 58 4.54 -1.09 -11.08
N LEU A 59 4.19 0.02 -11.76
CA LEU A 59 4.59 0.27 -13.14
C LEU A 59 6.11 0.39 -13.26
N ALA A 60 6.76 1.07 -12.32
CA ALA A 60 8.22 1.18 -12.30
C ALA A 60 8.91 -0.16 -12.03
N LEU A 61 8.38 -0.97 -11.10
CA LEU A 61 8.87 -2.32 -10.83
C LEU A 61 8.70 -3.24 -12.06
N ALA A 62 7.55 -3.17 -12.73
CA ALA A 62 7.29 -3.92 -13.97
C ALA A 62 8.23 -3.50 -15.11
N TRP A 63 8.49 -2.19 -15.26
CA TRP A 63 9.48 -1.69 -16.20
C TRP A 63 10.89 -2.24 -15.90
N SER A 64 11.29 -2.25 -14.62
CA SER A 64 12.57 -2.86 -14.21
C SER A 64 12.65 -4.35 -14.56
N ALA A 65 11.58 -5.11 -14.28
CA ALA A 65 11.52 -6.55 -14.55
C ALA A 65 11.50 -6.88 -16.05
N ALA A 66 10.90 -6.02 -16.88
CA ALA A 66 10.90 -6.17 -18.34
C ALA A 66 12.31 -5.98 -18.94
N VAL A 67 13.08 -5.02 -18.43
CA VAL A 67 14.43 -4.74 -18.93
C VAL A 67 15.46 -5.76 -18.44
N ARG A 68 15.32 -6.24 -17.20
CA ARG A 68 16.20 -7.26 -16.61
C ARG A 68 15.37 -8.26 -15.81
N PRO A 69 14.85 -9.32 -16.45
CA PRO A 69 13.98 -10.27 -15.79
C PRO A 69 14.74 -11.10 -14.74
N GLY A 70 14.28 -11.05 -13.50
CA GLY A 70 14.71 -11.96 -12.44
C GLY A 70 13.74 -13.12 -12.25
N ARG A 71 14.25 -14.29 -11.84
CA ARG A 71 13.42 -15.46 -11.53
C ARG A 71 12.41 -15.12 -10.43
N GLY A 72 11.11 -15.35 -10.70
CA GLY A 72 10.02 -15.11 -9.74
C GLY A 72 9.53 -13.66 -9.64
N GLN A 73 10.17 -12.69 -10.31
CA GLN A 73 9.75 -11.28 -10.24
C GLN A 73 8.36 -11.07 -10.84
N TRP A 74 8.08 -11.65 -12.01
CA TRP A 74 6.78 -11.53 -12.67
C TRP A 74 5.64 -12.14 -11.86
N LEU A 75 5.85 -13.32 -11.27
CA LEU A 75 4.86 -13.94 -10.38
C LEU A 75 4.55 -13.01 -9.19
N ASN A 76 5.60 -12.49 -8.53
CA ASN A 76 5.43 -11.58 -7.39
C ASN A 76 4.76 -10.25 -7.80
N LEU A 77 5.08 -9.72 -8.98
CA LEU A 77 4.42 -8.52 -9.54
C LEU A 77 2.94 -8.76 -9.81
N THR A 78 2.59 -9.91 -10.39
CA THR A 78 1.19 -10.26 -10.64
C THR A 78 0.41 -10.36 -9.32
N LEU A 79 0.99 -10.97 -8.29
CA LEU A 79 0.38 -11.02 -6.96
C LEU A 79 0.22 -9.63 -6.34
N LEU A 80 1.25 -8.78 -6.41
CA LEU A 80 1.18 -7.40 -5.93
C LEU A 80 0.13 -6.57 -6.68
N ALA A 81 0.03 -6.74 -8.00
CA ALA A 81 -0.96 -6.07 -8.82
C ALA A 81 -2.40 -6.52 -8.47
N ALA A 82 -2.59 -7.82 -8.23
CA ALA A 82 -3.87 -8.37 -7.78
C ALA A 82 -4.26 -7.81 -6.41
N LEU A 83 -3.33 -7.74 -5.45
CA LEU A 83 -3.56 -7.14 -4.14
C LEU A 83 -3.87 -5.64 -4.26
N GLN A 84 -3.13 -4.91 -5.11
CA GLN A 84 -3.38 -3.48 -5.35
C GLN A 84 -4.78 -3.24 -5.93
N ALA A 85 -5.21 -4.06 -6.88
CA ALA A 85 -6.57 -4.01 -7.42
C ALA A 85 -7.62 -4.32 -6.34
N GLY A 86 -7.38 -5.35 -5.52
CA GLY A 86 -8.23 -5.68 -4.37
C GLY A 86 -8.35 -4.52 -3.38
N LEU A 87 -7.25 -3.85 -3.03
CA LEU A 87 -7.24 -2.69 -2.15
C LEU A 87 -8.03 -1.52 -2.72
N LEU A 88 -7.91 -1.22 -4.01
CA LEU A 88 -8.72 -0.18 -4.67
C LEU A 88 -10.22 -0.49 -4.60
N ILE A 89 -10.60 -1.75 -4.79
CA ILE A 89 -11.99 -2.19 -4.71
C ILE A 89 -12.51 -2.07 -3.27
N VAL A 90 -11.76 -2.57 -2.29
CA VAL A 90 -12.15 -2.53 -0.87
C VAL A 90 -12.20 -1.09 -0.35
N HIS A 91 -11.24 -0.24 -0.73
CA HIS A 91 -11.22 1.17 -0.35
C HIS A 91 -12.49 1.92 -0.82
N ARG A 92 -12.95 1.66 -2.05
CA ARG A 92 -14.19 2.24 -2.58
C ARG A 92 -15.44 1.82 -1.80
N GLN A 93 -15.41 0.66 -1.15
CA GLN A 93 -16.53 0.18 -0.32
C GLN A 93 -16.56 0.84 1.07
N LEU A 94 -15.41 1.30 1.58
CA LEU A 94 -15.32 1.98 2.87
C LEU A 94 -15.87 3.42 2.82
N GLY A 95 -15.64 4.12 1.70
CA GLY A 95 -16.04 5.53 1.55
C GLY A 95 -17.52 5.80 1.88
N PRO A 96 -18.49 5.06 1.32
CA PRO A 96 -19.91 5.24 1.61
C PRO A 96 -20.33 4.95 3.06
N LEU A 97 -19.47 4.31 3.86
CA LEU A 97 -19.75 3.98 5.26
C LEU A 97 -19.26 5.08 6.23
N LEU A 98 -18.66 6.14 5.70
CA LEU A 98 -18.08 7.25 6.44
C LEU A 98 -18.84 8.54 6.13
N ASP A 99 -19.29 9.25 7.15
CA ASP A 99 -19.79 10.62 7.03
C ASP A 99 -18.70 11.60 7.47
N ALA A 100 -18.11 12.29 6.49
CA ALA A 100 -17.04 13.26 6.73
C ALA A 100 -17.51 14.57 7.37
N GLN A 101 -18.82 14.87 7.33
CA GLN A 101 -19.36 16.08 7.94
C GLN A 101 -19.51 15.91 9.46
N THR A 102 -19.97 14.73 9.87
CA THR A 102 -20.17 14.41 11.30
C THR A 102 -18.99 13.67 11.92
N ILE A 103 -18.05 13.18 11.11
CA ILE A 103 -16.92 12.33 11.55
C ILE A 103 -17.48 11.05 12.21
N GLU A 104 -18.45 10.42 11.54
CA GLU A 104 -19.15 9.24 12.04
C GLU A 104 -19.06 8.05 11.07
N VAL A 105 -19.05 6.85 11.64
CA VAL A 105 -19.14 5.60 10.90
C VAL A 105 -20.61 5.17 10.89
N LEU A 106 -21.23 5.20 9.70
CA LEU A 106 -22.67 5.00 9.54
C LEU A 106 -23.13 3.57 9.86
N ASP A 107 -22.30 2.58 9.55
CA ASP A 107 -22.52 1.16 9.83
C ASP A 107 -21.20 0.56 10.38
N PRO A 108 -20.99 0.63 11.71
CA PRO A 108 -19.73 0.21 12.33
C PRO A 108 -19.39 -1.25 12.04
N ASP A 109 -20.36 -2.17 12.16
CA ASP A 109 -20.13 -3.60 11.99
C ASP A 109 -19.65 -3.92 10.58
N ARG A 110 -20.34 -3.38 9.57
CA ARG A 110 -19.94 -3.57 8.17
C ARG A 110 -18.61 -2.88 7.87
N PHE A 111 -18.39 -1.69 8.43
CA PHE A 111 -17.12 -0.97 8.28
C PHE A 111 -15.96 -1.80 8.83
N TYR A 112 -16.05 -2.32 10.06
CA TYR A 112 -15.00 -3.13 10.66
C TYR A 112 -14.70 -4.41 9.87
N GLN A 113 -15.72 -5.07 9.32
CA GLN A 113 -15.52 -6.25 8.47
C GLN A 113 -14.72 -5.93 7.21
N ILE A 114 -15.12 -4.90 6.47
CA ILE A 114 -14.46 -4.48 5.23
C ILE A 114 -13.06 -3.92 5.53
N HIS A 115 -12.93 -3.15 6.61
CA HIS A 115 -11.66 -2.59 7.07
C HIS A 115 -10.67 -3.68 7.46
N ARG A 116 -11.12 -4.74 8.13
CA ARG A 116 -10.29 -5.90 8.45
C ARG A 116 -9.76 -6.59 7.19
N VAL A 117 -10.60 -6.75 6.15
CA VAL A 117 -10.14 -7.28 4.86
C VAL A 117 -9.09 -6.36 4.24
N TYR A 118 -9.31 -5.04 4.29
CA TYR A 118 -8.35 -4.05 3.82
C TYR A 118 -6.98 -4.23 4.51
N LEU A 119 -6.96 -4.32 5.84
CA LEU A 119 -5.73 -4.52 6.61
C LEU A 119 -5.02 -5.82 6.25
N ILE A 120 -5.74 -6.93 6.10
CA ILE A 120 -5.16 -8.21 5.68
C ILE A 120 -4.49 -8.08 4.30
N LEU A 121 -5.18 -7.48 3.33
CA LEU A 121 -4.64 -7.26 1.98
C LEU A 121 -3.41 -6.34 2.02
N THR A 122 -3.44 -5.28 2.81
CA THR A 122 -2.31 -4.36 3.00
C THR A 122 -1.11 -5.09 3.63
N THR A 123 -1.32 -5.94 4.63
CA THR A 123 -0.23 -6.73 5.25
C THR A 123 0.39 -7.71 4.25
N LEU A 124 -0.43 -8.43 3.48
CA LEU A 124 0.08 -9.32 2.42
C LEU A 124 0.87 -8.54 1.36
N GLN A 125 0.35 -7.37 0.96
CA GLN A 125 1.03 -6.50 0.00
C GLN A 125 2.36 -5.99 0.55
N TRP A 126 2.42 -5.66 1.84
CA TRP A 126 3.63 -5.24 2.52
C TRP A 126 4.70 -6.33 2.46
N PHE A 127 4.39 -7.57 2.83
CA PHE A 127 5.33 -8.70 2.75
C PHE A 127 5.83 -8.93 1.31
N LEU A 128 4.91 -8.98 0.34
CA LEU A 128 5.29 -9.17 -1.06
C LEU A 128 6.08 -7.99 -1.63
N GLY A 129 5.90 -6.78 -1.11
CA GLY A 129 6.66 -5.59 -1.49
C GLY A 129 8.12 -5.69 -1.07
N TRP A 130 8.39 -6.14 0.16
CA TRP A 130 9.75 -6.44 0.63
C TRP A 130 10.38 -7.61 -0.10
N GLN A 131 9.61 -8.69 -0.32
CA GLN A 131 10.05 -9.82 -1.13
C GLN A 131 10.43 -9.39 -2.54
N HIS A 132 9.67 -8.47 -3.16
CA HIS A 132 10.01 -7.97 -4.49
C HIS A 132 11.34 -7.22 -4.52
N LEU A 133 11.58 -6.34 -3.55
CA LEU A 133 12.86 -5.63 -3.43
C LEU A 133 14.02 -6.62 -3.31
N TRP A 134 13.87 -7.66 -2.49
CA TRP A 134 14.86 -8.73 -2.37
C TRP A 134 15.12 -9.44 -3.71
N LEU A 135 14.08 -9.76 -4.48
CA LEU A 135 14.21 -10.36 -5.81
C LEU A 135 14.92 -9.42 -6.81
N VAL A 136 14.69 -8.11 -6.71
CA VAL A 136 15.39 -7.10 -7.52
C VAL A 136 16.87 -7.07 -7.17
N ILE A 137 17.23 -7.07 -5.89
CA ILE A 137 18.63 -7.08 -5.43
C ILE A 137 19.32 -8.39 -5.83
N LYS A 138 18.69 -9.54 -5.58
CA LYS A 138 19.25 -10.87 -5.88
C LYS A 138 19.53 -11.06 -7.36
N ALA A 139 18.61 -10.63 -8.24
CA ALA A 139 18.80 -10.72 -9.70
C ALA A 139 19.95 -9.85 -10.24
N ARG A 140 20.57 -9.01 -9.39
CA ARG A 140 21.67 -8.12 -9.75
C ARG A 140 22.99 -8.53 -9.11
N ALA A 141 22.95 -9.38 -8.09
CA ALA A 141 24.13 -9.86 -7.38
C ALA A 141 24.71 -11.17 -7.97
N GLY A 142 23.93 -11.87 -8.80
CA GLY A 142 24.37 -13.02 -9.60
C GLY A 142 24.31 -12.69 -11.08
#